data_AF-A0A0Q4K714-F1
#
_entry.id   AF-A0A0Q4K714-F1
#
_cell.length_a   1.000
_cell.length_b   1.000
_cell.length_c   1.000
_cell.angle_alpha   90.00
_cell.angle_beta   90.00
_cell.angle_gamma   90.00
#
_symmetry.space_group_name_H-M   'P 1'
#
loop_
_entity.id
_entity.type
_entity.pdbx_description
1 polymer ?
#
loop_
_entity_poly.entity_id
_entity_poly.type
_entity_poly.pdbx_seq_one_letter_code
_entity_poly.pdbx_strand_id
1 'polypeptide(L)'
;MAALDFCLTGLAAGKTLPERLRAERRKRSMSLRDAAEKTGLSPTTIASLERGGGSVASLLRLLAVIAPNARRRAPERSYWGQGDKEDRDIRFTPVDFMANIYAAFGEIDLDPCGHPLSPVIARRRILPSDGGDGLVDDWSGKVAFVNPPYSQLLRWLRHAHDQWRAGKVETVVCLVPVRTDSAWFHQTLSADADIYLLQGRVRFLDIRGKSQQTPFSLMVLTLGATPEQKDCYAELVPGFWLTRSVTAASGAHRASPAIVRQPLWTVAPQ
;
A
#
# COMPACT_ATOMS: atom_id res chain seq x y z
N MET A 1 17.23 3.77 24.07
CA MET A 1 17.52 5.13 23.54
C MET A 1 17.12 5.16 22.09
N ALA A 2 16.06 5.88 21.75
CA ALA A 2 15.62 6.05 20.36
C ALA A 2 16.70 6.83 19.59
N ALA A 3 17.28 6.21 18.56
CA ALA A 3 18.21 6.91 17.69
C ALA A 3 17.45 8.03 16.97
N LEU A 4 17.94 9.26 17.07
CA LEU A 4 17.51 10.34 16.18
C LEU A 4 17.87 9.89 14.75
N ASP A 5 16.88 9.67 13.88
CA ASP A 5 17.05 9.30 12.48
C ASP A 5 17.81 10.40 11.71
N PHE A 6 19.13 10.38 11.80
CA PHE A 6 20.01 11.35 11.16
C PHE A 6 20.54 10.80 9.84
N CYS A 7 19.80 11.03 8.75
CA CYS A 7 20.19 10.59 7.41
C CYS A 7 21.12 11.60 6.72
N LEU A 8 22.31 11.13 6.31
CA LEU A 8 23.25 11.90 5.49
C LEU A 8 23.25 11.40 4.03
N THR A 9 23.32 12.31 3.06
CA THR A 9 23.72 12.03 1.66
C THR A 9 25.19 12.35 1.44
N GLY A 10 25.75 11.94 0.29
CA GLY A 10 27.15 12.22 -0.05
C GLY A 10 28.18 11.31 0.63
N LEU A 11 27.74 10.20 1.20
CA LEU A 11 28.57 9.10 1.70
C LEU A 11 28.33 7.84 0.85
N ALA A 12 29.34 6.98 0.78
CA ALA A 12 29.25 5.64 0.21
C ALA A 12 28.04 4.83 0.74
N ALA A 13 27.65 3.81 -0.04
CA ALA A 13 26.58 2.89 0.32
C ALA A 13 26.93 2.08 1.57
N GLY A 14 25.92 1.80 2.40
CA GLY A 14 26.04 1.03 3.64
C GLY A 14 24.71 1.04 4.41
N LYS A 15 24.48 0.04 5.26
CA LYS A 15 23.21 -0.12 5.98
C LYS A 15 23.13 0.81 7.19
N THR A 16 24.27 1.11 7.81
CA THR A 16 24.36 1.97 8.99
C THR A 16 25.31 3.15 8.75
N LEU A 17 25.16 4.23 9.51
CA LEU A 17 26.08 5.37 9.41
C LEU A 17 27.56 4.96 9.62
N PRO A 18 27.93 4.13 10.61
CA PRO A 18 29.33 3.69 10.80
C PRO A 18 29.91 2.93 9.61
N GLU A 19 29.13 2.05 8.99
CA GLU A 19 29.54 1.34 7.76
C GLU A 19 29.81 2.32 6.63
N ARG A 20 28.93 3.31 6.45
CA ARG A 20 29.04 4.32 5.40
C ARG A 20 30.27 5.22 5.60
N LEU A 21 30.61 5.58 6.83
CA LEU A 21 31.83 6.32 7.16
C LEU A 21 33.08 5.52 6.77
N ARG A 22 33.13 4.24 7.16
CA ARG A 22 34.24 3.34 6.84
C ARG A 22 34.39 3.12 5.34
N ALA A 23 33.26 2.91 4.65
CA ALA A 23 33.22 2.73 3.21
C ALA A 23 33.68 3.99 2.47
N GLU A 24 33.26 5.18 2.89
CA GLU A 24 33.67 6.44 2.27
C GLU A 24 35.16 6.73 2.47
N ARG A 25 35.70 6.50 3.68
CA ARG A 25 37.14 6.65 3.93
C ARG A 25 37.97 5.70 3.05
N ARG A 26 37.54 4.44 2.93
CA ARG A 26 38.20 3.44 2.08
C ARG A 26 38.09 3.75 0.59
N LYS A 27 36.93 4.25 0.14
CA LYS A 27 36.71 4.71 -1.24
C LYS A 27 37.70 5.82 -1.64
N ARG A 28 38.14 6.62 -0.66
CA ARG A 28 39.17 7.66 -0.83
C ARG A 28 40.60 7.16 -0.58
N SER A 29 40.80 5.85 -0.43
CA SER A 29 42.10 5.22 -0.15
C SER A 29 42.82 5.78 1.08
N MET A 30 42.06 6.25 2.08
CA MET A 30 42.64 6.80 3.32
C MET A 30 42.75 5.72 4.40
N SER A 31 43.93 5.54 4.99
CA SER A 31 44.09 4.74 6.20
C SER A 31 43.47 5.44 7.41
N LEU A 32 43.37 4.74 8.55
CA LEU A 32 42.96 5.38 9.81
C LEU A 32 43.95 6.45 10.25
N ARG A 33 45.24 6.29 9.91
CA ARG A 33 46.31 7.23 10.24
C ARG A 33 46.22 8.50 9.39
N ASP A 34 46.00 8.36 8.09
CA ASP A 34 45.88 9.50 7.16
C ASP A 34 44.64 10.33 7.48
N ALA A 35 43.54 9.67 7.87
CA ALA A 35 42.33 10.34 8.32
C ALA A 35 42.54 11.05 9.67
N ALA A 36 43.28 10.42 10.60
CA ALA A 36 43.62 11.01 11.89
C ALA A 36 44.43 12.30 11.72
N GLU A 37 45.46 12.28 10.88
CA GLU A 37 46.30 13.44 10.59
C GLU A 37 45.50 14.60 9.99
N LYS A 38 44.67 14.33 8.97
CA LYS A 38 43.86 15.36 8.31
C LYS A 38 42.71 15.91 9.16
N THR A 39 42.23 15.15 10.14
CA THR A 39 41.12 15.58 11.01
C THR A 39 41.59 16.14 12.34
N GLY A 40 42.84 15.89 12.74
CA GLY A 40 43.38 16.14 14.08
C GLY A 40 42.73 15.26 15.17
N LEU A 41 42.22 14.08 14.81
CA LEU A 41 41.63 13.09 15.73
C LEU A 41 42.60 11.92 15.92
N SER A 42 42.45 11.13 16.98
CA SER A 42 43.22 9.89 17.12
C SER A 42 42.69 8.79 16.17
N PRO A 43 43.54 7.87 15.69
CA PRO A 43 43.10 6.70 14.91
C PRO A 43 42.06 5.85 15.67
N THR A 44 42.16 5.79 17.00
CA THR A 44 41.20 5.08 17.87
C THR A 44 39.83 5.75 17.90
N THR A 45 39.78 7.08 17.84
CA THR A 45 38.53 7.85 17.76
C THR A 45 37.81 7.60 16.44
N ILE A 46 38.55 7.59 15.33
CA ILE A 46 38.00 7.29 14.01
C ILE A 46 37.50 5.84 13.96
N ALA A 47 38.27 4.89 14.49
CA ALA A 47 37.83 3.49 14.60
C ALA A 47 36.58 3.34 15.50
N SER A 48 36.44 4.15 16.55
CA SER A 48 35.24 4.18 17.39
C SER A 48 34.02 4.68 16.61
N LEU A 49 34.16 5.75 15.83
CA LEU A 49 33.11 6.28 14.96
C LEU A 49 32.66 5.25 13.92
N GLU A 50 33.60 4.50 13.33
CA GLU A 50 33.32 3.40 12.38
C GLU A 50 32.69 2.16 13.04
N ARG A 51 32.63 2.11 14.38
CA ARG A 51 31.91 1.08 15.16
C ARG A 51 30.63 1.61 15.82
N GLY A 52 30.26 2.87 15.57
CA GLY A 52 29.03 3.46 16.11
C GLY A 52 29.15 4.11 17.49
N GLY A 53 30.36 4.30 18.01
CA GLY A 53 30.61 5.06 19.23
C GLY A 53 31.27 6.43 18.95
N GLY A 54 31.37 7.29 19.96
CA GLY A 54 32.05 8.59 19.87
C GLY A 54 31.09 9.78 19.95
N SER A 55 31.62 10.99 19.73
CA SER A 55 30.86 12.24 19.84
C SER A 55 30.44 12.81 18.48
N VAL A 56 29.38 13.61 18.48
CA VAL A 56 28.94 14.37 17.29
C VAL A 56 30.05 15.31 16.81
N ALA A 57 30.81 15.92 17.72
CA ALA A 57 31.93 16.80 17.36
C ALA A 57 33.02 16.06 16.57
N SER A 58 33.40 14.86 17.02
CA SER A 58 34.36 14.00 16.30
C SER A 58 33.82 13.54 14.95
N LEU A 59 32.51 13.21 14.88
CA LEU A 59 31.84 12.85 13.63
C LEU A 59 31.88 13.98 12.60
N LEU A 60 31.55 15.21 13.01
CA LEU A 60 31.56 16.39 12.12
C LEU A 60 32.96 16.67 11.56
N ARG A 61 34.01 16.56 12.39
CA ARG A 61 35.41 16.71 11.96
C ARG A 61 35.80 15.66 10.92
N LEU A 62 35.40 14.40 11.14
CA LEU A 62 35.66 13.34 10.18
C LEU A 62 34.93 13.57 8.85
N LEU A 63 33.64 13.91 8.90
CA LEU A 63 32.82 14.19 7.72
C LEU A 63 33.38 15.32 6.86
N ALA A 64 33.91 16.39 7.48
CA ALA A 64 34.53 17.50 6.74
C ALA A 64 35.68 17.05 5.83
N VAL A 65 36.38 15.97 6.20
CA VAL A 65 37.53 15.43 5.44
C VAL A 65 37.10 14.35 4.46
N ILE A 66 36.34 13.35 4.92
CA ILE A 66 36.01 12.19 4.08
C ILE A 66 34.76 12.42 3.21
N ALA A 67 33.93 13.40 3.54
CA ALA A 67 32.68 13.67 2.83
C ALA A 67 32.31 15.17 2.92
N PRO A 68 33.11 16.10 2.37
CA PRO A 68 32.86 17.55 2.46
C PRO A 68 31.53 17.99 1.81
N ASN A 69 31.05 17.19 0.85
CA ASN A 69 29.76 17.39 0.19
C ASN A 69 28.61 16.64 0.88
N ALA A 70 28.86 16.00 2.02
CA ALA A 70 27.80 15.39 2.79
C ALA A 70 26.83 16.47 3.26
N ARG A 71 25.54 16.19 3.08
CA ARG A 71 24.46 17.07 3.50
C ARG A 71 23.44 16.25 4.28
N ARG A 72 22.76 16.91 5.20
CA ARG A 72 21.56 16.34 5.81
C ARG A 72 20.56 16.08 4.68
N ARG A 73 20.13 14.83 4.54
CA ARG A 73 18.91 14.52 3.80
C ARG A 73 17.78 14.64 4.80
N ALA A 74 16.67 15.27 4.41
CA ALA A 74 15.43 14.94 5.09
C ALA A 74 15.29 13.40 5.05
N PRO A 75 14.88 12.73 6.14
CA PRO A 75 14.59 11.31 6.05
C PRO A 75 13.71 11.13 4.82
N GLU A 76 14.17 10.27 3.91
CA GLU A 76 13.37 9.91 2.75
C GLU A 76 12.01 9.53 3.33
N ARG A 77 10.91 10.17 2.90
CA ARG A 77 9.57 9.68 3.22
C ARG A 77 9.51 8.31 2.59
N SER A 78 9.98 7.33 3.34
CA SER A 78 10.36 6.04 2.83
C SER A 78 9.06 5.26 2.71
N TYR A 79 8.36 5.52 1.61
CA TYR A 79 7.34 4.61 1.10
C TYR A 79 7.94 3.21 0.83
N TRP A 80 9.27 3.10 0.79
CA TRP A 80 10.02 1.88 0.48
C TRP A 80 11.26 1.69 1.37
N GLY A 81 11.17 2.04 2.67
CA GLY A 81 12.23 1.78 3.66
C GLY A 81 12.12 0.38 4.27
N GLN A 82 13.24 -0.17 4.75
CA GLN A 82 13.34 -1.43 5.52
C GLN A 82 12.70 -1.36 6.92
N GLY A 83 11.67 -0.52 7.11
CA GLY A 83 10.75 -0.69 8.23
C GLY A 83 9.99 -1.98 8.01
N ASP A 84 9.84 -2.77 9.07
CA ASP A 84 9.36 -4.15 9.06
C ASP A 84 8.21 -4.31 8.05
N LYS A 85 8.34 -5.32 7.17
CA LYS A 85 7.33 -5.59 6.12
C LYS A 85 5.92 -5.74 6.72
N GLU A 86 5.84 -6.18 7.96
CA GLU A 86 4.61 -6.32 8.75
C GLU A 86 3.96 -4.96 9.03
N ASP A 87 4.70 -3.98 9.54
CA ASP A 87 4.21 -2.60 9.75
C ASP A 87 3.69 -1.96 8.47
N ARG A 88 4.23 -2.35 7.31
CA ARG A 88 3.83 -1.78 6.01
C ARG A 88 2.45 -2.23 5.55
N ASP A 89 1.93 -3.36 6.02
CA ASP A 89 0.59 -3.82 5.65
C ASP A 89 -0.49 -3.48 6.66
N ILE A 90 -0.09 -3.01 7.85
CA ILE A 90 -1.02 -2.57 8.88
C ILE A 90 -1.57 -1.18 8.51
N ARG A 91 -2.86 -1.16 8.11
CA ARG A 91 -3.59 0.05 7.74
C ARG A 91 -4.98 0.00 8.35
N PHE A 92 -5.21 0.71 9.46
CA PHE A 92 -6.53 0.71 10.08
C PHE A 92 -7.43 1.73 9.40
N THR A 93 -8.58 1.25 8.94
CA THR A 93 -9.61 2.08 8.29
C THR A 93 -10.12 3.12 9.30
N PRO A 94 -10.16 4.41 8.95
CA PRO A 94 -10.58 5.43 9.90
C PRO A 94 -12.10 5.38 10.13
N VAL A 95 -12.53 5.85 11.31
CA VAL A 95 -13.93 5.76 11.78
C VAL A 95 -14.92 6.51 10.89
N ASP A 96 -14.50 7.63 10.31
CA ASP A 96 -15.30 8.45 9.39
C ASP A 96 -15.56 7.71 8.07
N PHE A 97 -14.56 6.99 7.54
CA PHE A 97 -14.75 6.14 6.37
C PHE A 97 -15.71 4.99 6.68
N MET A 98 -15.54 4.33 7.83
CA MET A 98 -16.41 3.20 8.21
C MET A 98 -17.85 3.62 8.49
N ALA A 99 -18.11 4.85 8.97
CA ALA A 99 -19.46 5.34 9.16
C ALA A 99 -20.30 5.27 7.88
N ASN A 100 -19.71 5.61 6.73
CA ASN A 100 -20.37 5.52 5.43
C ASN A 100 -20.60 4.06 4.99
N ILE A 101 -19.68 3.16 5.34
CA ILE A 101 -19.84 1.72 5.08
C ILE A 101 -21.00 1.16 5.90
N TYR A 102 -21.10 1.49 7.20
CA TYR A 102 -22.21 1.04 8.04
C TYR A 102 -23.55 1.61 7.59
N ALA A 103 -23.59 2.87 7.19
CA ALA A 103 -24.80 3.51 6.70
C ALA A 103 -25.31 2.87 5.40
N ALA A 104 -24.41 2.54 4.48
CA ALA A 104 -24.78 1.96 3.19
C ALA A 104 -25.04 0.45 3.24
N PHE A 105 -24.22 -0.32 3.96
CA PHE A 105 -24.25 -1.78 3.93
C PHE A 105 -24.84 -2.42 5.19
N GLY A 106 -25.00 -1.66 6.27
CA GLY A 106 -25.50 -2.14 7.56
C GLY A 106 -24.39 -2.61 8.51
N GLU A 107 -24.79 -3.38 9.53
CA GLU A 107 -23.85 -3.97 10.48
C GLU A 107 -22.90 -4.96 9.80
N ILE A 108 -21.62 -4.94 10.18
CA ILE A 108 -20.63 -5.88 9.68
C ILE A 108 -20.64 -7.13 10.55
N ASP A 109 -20.93 -8.29 9.96
CA ASP A 109 -20.86 -9.57 10.65
C ASP A 109 -19.41 -10.04 10.81
N LEU A 110 -18.56 -9.79 9.81
CA LEU A 110 -17.19 -10.28 9.78
C LEU A 110 -16.17 -9.22 9.30
N ASP A 111 -15.12 -9.03 10.10
CA ASP A 111 -13.84 -8.44 9.66
C ASP A 111 -12.77 -9.55 9.64
N PRO A 112 -12.45 -10.14 8.47
CA PRO A 112 -11.44 -11.19 8.37
C PRO A 112 -10.01 -10.63 8.37
N CYS A 113 -9.84 -9.31 8.30
CA CYS A 113 -8.56 -8.61 8.37
C CYS A 113 -8.38 -7.92 9.74
N GLY A 114 -8.98 -8.51 10.78
CA GLY A 114 -9.08 -7.90 12.09
C GLY A 114 -7.72 -7.66 12.74
N HIS A 115 -7.66 -6.60 13.53
CA HIS A 115 -6.51 -6.29 14.37
C HIS A 115 -6.97 -5.65 15.69
N PRO A 116 -6.33 -5.92 16.85
CA PRO A 116 -6.74 -5.36 18.14
C PRO A 116 -6.83 -3.82 18.18
N LEU A 117 -5.96 -3.14 17.42
CA LEU A 117 -5.93 -1.68 17.29
C LEU A 117 -6.84 -1.13 16.17
N SER A 118 -7.48 -2.00 15.37
CA SER A 118 -8.39 -1.55 14.32
C SER A 118 -9.67 -0.99 14.95
N PRO A 119 -10.13 0.22 14.56
CA PRO A 119 -11.37 0.79 15.05
C PRO A 119 -12.61 0.22 14.33
N VAL A 120 -12.44 -0.72 13.40
CA VAL A 120 -13.54 -1.41 12.72
C VAL A 120 -14.36 -2.20 13.74
N ILE A 121 -15.67 -2.00 13.70
CA ILE A 121 -16.66 -2.66 14.53
C ILE A 121 -17.33 -3.72 13.66
N ALA A 122 -17.14 -4.98 14.04
CA ALA A 122 -17.78 -6.13 13.44
C ALA A 122 -18.17 -7.12 14.53
N ARG A 123 -19.23 -7.90 14.31
CA ARG A 123 -19.70 -8.91 15.27
C ARG A 123 -18.63 -9.97 15.55
N ARG A 124 -17.90 -10.37 14.51
CA ARG A 124 -16.75 -11.27 14.58
C ARG A 124 -15.55 -10.65 13.86
N ARG A 125 -14.37 -10.77 14.46
CA ARG A 125 -13.10 -10.36 13.86
C ARG A 125 -12.14 -11.55 13.91
N ILE A 126 -11.47 -11.84 12.81
CA ILE A 126 -10.41 -12.86 12.78
C ILE A 126 -9.10 -12.15 13.13
N LEU A 127 -8.50 -12.51 14.26
CA LEU A 127 -7.32 -11.85 14.79
C LEU A 127 -6.11 -12.79 14.71
N PRO A 128 -5.01 -12.39 14.04
CA PRO A 128 -3.77 -13.17 14.08
C PRO A 128 -3.20 -13.38 15.47
N SER A 129 -3.45 -12.45 16.41
CA SER A 129 -3.04 -12.57 17.82
C SER A 129 -3.68 -13.77 18.54
N ASP A 130 -4.84 -14.20 18.05
CA ASP A 130 -5.64 -15.26 18.65
C ASP A 130 -5.42 -16.59 17.89
N GLY A 131 -4.45 -16.61 16.97
CA GLY A 131 -4.14 -17.74 16.10
C GLY A 131 -5.03 -17.85 14.86
N GLY A 132 -5.90 -16.87 14.60
CA GLY A 132 -6.76 -16.86 13.42
C GLY A 132 -6.04 -16.44 12.14
N ASP A 133 -6.50 -16.95 11.00
CA ASP A 133 -6.03 -16.55 9.67
C ASP A 133 -7.23 -16.33 8.75
N GLY A 134 -7.48 -15.08 8.36
CA GLY A 134 -8.61 -14.73 7.50
C GLY A 134 -8.57 -15.30 6.08
N LEU A 135 -7.48 -15.95 5.66
CA LEU A 135 -7.40 -16.71 4.41
C LEU A 135 -7.64 -18.22 4.58
N VAL A 136 -7.81 -18.69 5.82
CA VAL A 136 -8.00 -20.11 6.17
C VAL A 136 -9.31 -20.32 6.92
N ASP A 137 -9.60 -19.46 7.89
CA ASP A 137 -10.77 -19.55 8.76
C ASP A 137 -12.07 -19.33 7.98
N ASP A 138 -13.16 -19.92 8.47
CA ASP A 138 -14.46 -19.86 7.81
C ASP A 138 -15.09 -18.46 7.85
N TRP A 139 -15.45 -17.95 6.67
CA TRP A 139 -16.28 -16.76 6.57
C TRP A 139 -17.75 -17.16 6.58
N SER A 140 -18.57 -16.36 7.25
CA SER A 140 -20.01 -16.53 7.31
C SER A 140 -20.67 -15.24 7.78
N GLY A 141 -21.84 -14.91 7.23
CA GLY A 141 -22.65 -13.77 7.67
C GLY A 141 -23.29 -13.03 6.50
N LYS A 142 -23.95 -11.91 6.78
CA LYS A 142 -24.55 -11.09 5.73
C LYS A 142 -23.48 -10.20 5.10
N VAL A 143 -22.74 -9.46 5.92
CA VAL A 143 -21.75 -8.51 5.41
C VAL A 143 -20.35 -8.78 5.98
N ALA A 144 -19.38 -8.96 5.10
CA ALA A 144 -17.96 -8.97 5.45
C ALA A 144 -17.28 -7.70 4.94
N PHE A 145 -16.56 -7.00 5.81
CA PHE A 145 -15.71 -5.87 5.44
C PHE A 145 -14.25 -6.30 5.40
N VAL A 146 -13.57 -6.06 4.29
CA VAL A 146 -12.22 -6.56 4.03
C VAL A 146 -11.29 -5.38 3.68
N ASN A 147 -10.35 -5.07 4.57
CA ASN A 147 -9.23 -4.18 4.27
C ASN A 147 -7.92 -4.98 4.38
N PRO A 148 -7.52 -5.70 3.31
CA PRO A 148 -6.50 -6.71 3.41
C PRO A 148 -5.08 -6.14 3.40
N PRO A 149 -4.08 -6.92 3.85
CA PRO A 149 -2.68 -6.69 3.49
C PRO A 149 -2.50 -6.55 1.97
N TYR A 150 -2.11 -5.35 1.50
CA TYR A 150 -2.02 -5.06 0.07
C TYR A 150 -0.88 -5.78 -0.66
N SER A 151 0.08 -6.37 0.08
CA SER A 151 1.08 -7.28 -0.48
C SER A 151 0.49 -8.59 -1.00
N GLN A 152 -0.66 -9.03 -0.46
CA GLN A 152 -1.34 -10.27 -0.83
C GLN A 152 -2.69 -10.03 -1.50
N LEU A 153 -2.89 -8.84 -2.07
CA LEU A 153 -4.19 -8.37 -2.57
C LEU A 153 -4.96 -9.39 -3.42
N LEU A 154 -4.31 -10.00 -4.42
CA LEU A 154 -4.97 -10.94 -5.31
C LEU A 154 -5.44 -12.21 -4.59
N ARG A 155 -4.70 -12.66 -3.57
CA ARG A 155 -5.07 -13.83 -2.76
C ARG A 155 -6.32 -13.54 -1.92
N TRP A 156 -6.38 -12.36 -1.32
CA TRP A 156 -7.54 -11.90 -0.55
C TRP A 156 -8.78 -11.69 -1.42
N LEU A 157 -8.64 -11.06 -2.58
CA LEU A 157 -9.78 -10.85 -3.49
C LEU A 157 -10.33 -12.18 -4.02
N ARG A 158 -9.47 -13.16 -4.35
CA ARG A 158 -9.91 -14.50 -4.74
C ARG A 158 -10.66 -15.19 -3.63
N HIS A 159 -10.11 -15.17 -2.42
CA HIS A 159 -10.77 -15.78 -1.27
C HIS A 159 -12.13 -15.12 -0.98
N ALA A 160 -12.20 -13.78 -0.97
CA ALA A 160 -13.45 -13.03 -0.84
C ALA A 160 -14.49 -13.43 -1.91
N HIS A 161 -14.07 -13.57 -3.17
CA HIS A 161 -14.92 -14.04 -4.26
C HIS A 161 -15.42 -15.48 -4.03
N ASP A 162 -14.54 -16.39 -3.62
CA ASP A 162 -14.90 -17.77 -3.33
C ASP A 162 -15.91 -17.87 -2.17
N GLN A 163 -15.73 -17.09 -1.10
CA GLN A 163 -16.66 -17.08 0.05
C GLN A 163 -18.04 -16.54 -0.35
N TRP A 164 -18.09 -15.46 -1.13
CA TRP A 164 -19.34 -14.91 -1.66
C TRP A 164 -20.02 -15.89 -2.61
N ARG A 165 -19.27 -16.45 -3.58
CA ARG A 165 -19.80 -17.37 -4.59
C ARG A 165 -20.32 -18.67 -3.99
N ALA A 166 -19.72 -19.13 -2.89
CA ALA A 166 -20.20 -20.27 -2.12
C ALA A 166 -21.45 -19.96 -1.27
N GLY A 167 -21.95 -18.71 -1.28
CA GLY A 167 -23.10 -18.28 -0.48
C GLY A 167 -22.82 -18.23 1.02
N LYS A 168 -21.54 -18.25 1.43
CA LYS A 168 -21.16 -18.15 2.84
C LYS A 168 -21.33 -16.73 3.37
N VAL A 169 -21.05 -15.74 2.52
CA VAL A 169 -21.27 -14.32 2.82
C VAL A 169 -22.15 -13.71 1.73
N GLU A 170 -23.22 -13.01 2.11
CA GLU A 170 -24.16 -12.41 1.14
C GLU A 170 -23.54 -11.22 0.39
N THR A 171 -22.86 -10.34 1.12
CA THR A 171 -22.19 -9.15 0.59
C THR A 171 -20.77 -9.04 1.13
N VAL A 172 -19.78 -8.89 0.25
CA VAL A 172 -18.39 -8.61 0.64
C VAL A 172 -18.02 -7.22 0.18
N VAL A 173 -17.45 -6.41 1.07
CA VAL A 173 -17.02 -5.03 0.81
C VAL A 173 -15.51 -4.92 1.03
N CYS A 174 -14.75 -4.75 -0.05
CA CYS A 174 -13.30 -4.71 -0.05
C CYS A 174 -12.78 -3.27 -0.26
N LEU A 175 -11.95 -2.76 0.65
CA LEU A 175 -11.22 -1.50 0.47
C LEU A 175 -9.80 -1.77 -0.01
N VAL A 176 -9.54 -1.53 -1.30
CA VAL A 176 -8.32 -2.01 -1.97
C VAL A 176 -7.70 -0.96 -2.89
N PRO A 177 -6.39 -1.01 -3.18
CA PRO A 177 -5.78 -0.12 -4.15
C PRO A 177 -6.30 -0.42 -5.56
N VAL A 178 -6.39 0.61 -6.40
CA VAL A 178 -6.74 0.48 -7.82
C VAL A 178 -5.60 -0.22 -8.55
N ARG A 179 -5.70 -1.56 -8.65
CA ARG A 179 -4.79 -2.44 -9.39
C ARG A 179 -5.61 -3.35 -10.29
N THR A 180 -5.75 -2.94 -11.54
CA THR A 180 -6.68 -3.55 -12.51
C THR A 180 -5.97 -4.38 -13.57
N ASP A 181 -4.63 -4.47 -13.53
CA ASP A 181 -3.77 -5.04 -14.57
C ASP A 181 -3.78 -6.57 -14.65
N SER A 182 -4.22 -7.25 -13.59
CA SER A 182 -4.19 -8.71 -13.55
C SER A 182 -5.23 -9.35 -14.47
N ALA A 183 -4.88 -10.46 -15.11
CA ALA A 183 -5.81 -11.23 -15.95
C ALA A 183 -7.08 -11.64 -15.19
N TRP A 184 -6.94 -12.01 -13.91
CA TRP A 184 -8.08 -12.39 -13.07
C TRP A 184 -9.03 -11.21 -12.78
N PHE A 185 -8.49 -10.00 -12.64
CA PHE A 185 -9.33 -8.80 -12.54
C PHE A 185 -10.18 -8.64 -13.81
N HIS A 186 -9.55 -8.75 -14.98
CA HIS A 186 -10.25 -8.59 -16.26
C HIS A 186 -11.23 -9.73 -16.58
N GLN A 187 -10.93 -10.97 -16.19
CA GLN A 187 -11.72 -12.15 -16.55
C GLN A 187 -12.81 -12.50 -15.53
N THR A 188 -12.67 -12.08 -14.28
CA THR A 188 -13.57 -12.46 -13.19
C THR A 188 -14.13 -11.24 -12.46
N LEU A 189 -13.28 -10.40 -11.87
CA LEU A 189 -13.79 -9.29 -11.05
C LEU A 189 -14.56 -8.24 -11.85
N SER A 190 -14.11 -7.93 -13.08
CA SER A 190 -14.82 -7.00 -13.96
C SER A 190 -16.25 -7.46 -14.27
N ALA A 191 -16.46 -8.78 -14.25
CA ALA A 191 -17.72 -9.42 -14.55
C ALA A 191 -18.57 -9.60 -13.31
N ASP A 192 -18.01 -9.86 -12.12
CA ASP A 192 -18.78 -10.26 -10.94
C ASP A 192 -18.90 -9.16 -9.87
N ALA A 193 -17.92 -8.26 -9.79
CA ALA A 193 -17.84 -7.25 -8.75
C ALA A 193 -18.37 -5.89 -9.22
N ASP A 194 -19.01 -5.17 -8.31
CA ASP A 194 -19.29 -3.75 -8.48
C ASP A 194 -18.10 -2.95 -7.93
N ILE A 195 -17.62 -1.96 -8.71
CA ILE A 195 -16.39 -1.23 -8.38
C ILE A 195 -16.71 0.25 -8.27
N TYR A 196 -16.42 0.82 -7.10
CA TYR A 196 -16.55 2.24 -6.82
C TYR A 196 -15.18 2.91 -6.75
N LEU A 197 -14.94 3.89 -7.62
CA LEU A 197 -13.72 4.68 -7.63
C LEU A 197 -13.89 5.89 -6.71
N LEU A 198 -13.10 5.92 -5.63
CA LEU A 198 -13.16 6.98 -4.62
C LEU A 198 -12.57 8.30 -5.14
N GLN A 199 -13.29 9.41 -4.95
CA GLN A 199 -12.74 10.75 -5.15
C GLN A 199 -12.06 11.22 -3.87
N GLY A 200 -10.73 11.18 -3.86
CA GLY A 200 -9.91 11.61 -2.73
C GLY A 200 -8.98 10.52 -2.22
N ARG A 201 -8.41 10.72 -1.02
CA ARG A 201 -7.50 9.77 -0.39
C ARG A 201 -7.96 9.45 1.02
N VAL A 202 -8.16 8.18 1.30
CA VAL A 202 -8.40 7.71 2.67
C VAL A 202 -7.13 7.93 3.50
N ARG A 203 -7.31 8.37 4.74
CA ARG A 203 -6.25 8.58 5.71
C ARG A 203 -6.25 7.44 6.72
N PHE A 204 -5.48 6.39 6.46
CA PHE A 204 -5.38 5.24 7.35
C PHE A 204 -4.62 5.59 8.63
N LEU A 205 -4.94 4.87 9.71
CA LEU A 205 -4.18 4.92 10.95
C LEU A 205 -3.13 3.80 10.93
N ASP A 206 -1.94 4.09 11.46
CA ASP A 206 -0.91 3.07 11.72
C ASP A 206 -0.97 2.54 13.17
N ILE A 207 -0.08 1.60 13.51
CA ILE A 207 0.04 1.04 14.88
C ILE A 207 0.30 2.09 15.97
N ARG A 208 0.75 3.30 15.61
CA ARG A 208 1.03 4.41 16.53
C ARG A 208 -0.15 5.39 16.58
N GLY A 209 -1.27 5.07 15.93
CA GLY A 209 -2.45 5.92 15.81
C GLY A 209 -2.25 7.14 14.91
N LYS A 210 -1.14 7.21 14.16
CA LYS A 210 -0.88 8.35 13.28
C LYS A 210 -1.62 8.18 11.97
N SER A 211 -2.39 9.20 11.60
CA SER A 211 -3.07 9.28 10.31
C SER A 211 -2.08 9.54 9.18
N GLN A 212 -2.09 8.70 8.15
CA GLN A 212 -1.28 8.84 6.95
C GLN A 212 -2.15 8.72 5.68
N GLN A 213 -1.97 9.66 4.76
CA GLN A 213 -2.64 9.63 3.46
C GLN A 213 -2.03 8.56 2.55
N THR A 214 -2.84 7.79 1.84
CA THR A 214 -2.32 6.83 0.86
C THR A 214 -1.65 7.52 -0.34
N PRO A 215 -0.52 7.00 -0.85
CA PRO A 215 0.14 7.53 -2.04
C PRO A 215 -0.53 7.06 -3.35
N PHE A 216 -1.44 6.09 -3.25
CA PHE A 216 -2.10 5.42 -4.37
C PHE A 216 -3.61 5.57 -4.26
N SER A 217 -4.30 5.37 -5.39
CA SER A 217 -5.76 5.40 -5.47
C SER A 217 -6.36 4.16 -4.86
N LEU A 218 -7.49 4.33 -4.20
CA LEU A 218 -8.27 3.27 -3.61
C LEU A 218 -9.61 3.16 -4.34
N MET A 219 -10.17 1.96 -4.30
CA MET A 219 -11.51 1.65 -4.73
C MET A 219 -12.21 0.83 -3.66
N VAL A 220 -13.53 0.94 -3.62
CA VAL A 220 -14.37 -0.04 -2.94
C VAL A 220 -14.82 -1.05 -3.99
N LEU A 221 -14.52 -2.32 -3.74
CA LEU A 221 -15.00 -3.42 -4.55
C LEU A 221 -16.05 -4.17 -3.75
N THR A 222 -17.24 -4.36 -4.30
CA THR A 222 -18.30 -5.12 -3.65
C THR A 222 -18.68 -6.35 -4.47
N LEU A 223 -19.03 -7.41 -3.77
CA LEU A 223 -19.62 -8.62 -4.33
C LEU A 223 -20.99 -8.81 -3.67
N GLY A 224 -22.04 -8.99 -4.46
CA GLY A 224 -23.40 -9.17 -3.93
C GLY A 224 -24.02 -7.93 -3.31
N ALA A 225 -23.55 -6.72 -3.66
CA ALA A 225 -24.21 -5.48 -3.23
C ALA A 225 -25.52 -5.26 -3.97
N THR A 226 -26.56 -4.91 -3.22
CA THR A 226 -27.87 -4.54 -3.77
C THR A 226 -27.81 -3.13 -4.40
N PRO A 227 -28.71 -2.83 -5.36
CA PRO A 227 -28.83 -1.48 -5.92
C PRO A 227 -28.99 -0.40 -4.84
N GLU A 228 -29.80 -0.66 -3.81
CA GLU A 228 -30.08 0.28 -2.72
C GLU A 228 -28.82 0.58 -1.90
N GLN A 229 -28.00 -0.44 -1.59
CA GLN A 229 -26.72 -0.25 -0.91
C GLN A 229 -25.75 0.58 -1.78
N LYS A 230 -25.72 0.34 -3.09
CA LYS A 230 -24.86 1.06 -4.02
C LYS A 230 -25.25 2.53 -4.15
N ASP A 231 -26.54 2.81 -4.28
CA ASP A 231 -27.07 4.16 -4.38
C ASP A 231 -26.83 4.92 -3.07
N CYS A 232 -27.13 4.32 -1.92
CA CYS A 232 -26.85 4.90 -0.61
C CYS A 232 -25.34 5.22 -0.43
N TYR A 233 -24.44 4.31 -0.81
CA TYR A 233 -23.01 4.58 -0.72
C TYR A 233 -22.57 5.73 -1.63
N ALA A 234 -23.13 5.83 -2.84
CA ALA A 234 -22.80 6.88 -3.80
C ALA A 234 -23.27 8.27 -3.38
N GLU A 235 -24.33 8.37 -2.57
CA GLU A 235 -24.79 9.63 -1.97
C GLU A 235 -23.88 10.10 -0.82
N LEU A 236 -23.33 9.16 -0.05
CA LEU A 236 -22.53 9.44 1.14
C LEU A 236 -21.06 9.74 0.85
N VAL A 237 -20.52 9.12 -0.20
CA VAL A 237 -19.09 9.17 -0.50
C VAL A 237 -18.87 9.81 -1.87
N PRO A 238 -17.95 10.78 -2.02
CA PRO A 238 -17.58 11.28 -3.33
C PRO A 238 -16.86 10.23 -4.19
N GLY A 239 -17.29 10.06 -5.43
CA GLY A 239 -16.76 9.08 -6.37
C GLY A 239 -17.82 8.61 -7.37
N PHE A 240 -17.61 7.45 -7.97
CA PHE A 240 -18.59 6.86 -8.88
C PHE A 240 -18.44 5.34 -9.01
N TRP A 241 -19.56 4.65 -9.26
CA TRP A 241 -19.58 3.25 -9.67
C TRP A 241 -19.15 3.11 -11.14
N LEU A 242 -18.26 2.17 -11.43
CA LEU A 242 -17.95 1.78 -12.81
C LEU A 242 -19.12 1.02 -13.40
N THR A 243 -19.57 1.45 -14.57
CA THR A 243 -20.59 0.72 -15.34
C THR A 243 -20.01 -0.61 -15.81
N ARG A 244 -20.68 -1.71 -15.47
CA ARG A 244 -20.35 -3.03 -16.01
C ARG A 244 -20.69 -3.06 -17.49
N SER A 245 -19.72 -3.44 -18.33
CA SER A 245 -20.04 -3.76 -19.72
C SER A 245 -20.81 -5.07 -19.73
N VAL A 246 -22.10 -5.00 -20.01
CA VAL A 246 -22.92 -6.19 -20.25
C VAL A 246 -22.47 -6.77 -21.59
N THR A 247 -21.47 -7.64 -21.57
CA THR A 247 -21.32 -8.60 -22.66
C THR A 247 -22.39 -9.65 -22.42
N ALA A 248 -23.48 -9.54 -23.16
CA ALA A 248 -24.57 -10.50 -23.12
C ALA A 248 -24.02 -11.89 -23.41
N ALA A 249 -23.86 -12.70 -22.37
CA ALA A 249 -23.80 -14.15 -22.51
C ALA A 249 -25.22 -14.67 -22.80
N SER A 250 -25.76 -14.27 -23.96
CA SER A 250 -26.91 -14.92 -24.56
C SER A 250 -26.44 -15.52 -25.88
N GLY A 251 -26.31 -16.84 -25.89
CA GLY A 251 -26.20 -17.60 -27.13
C GLY A 251 -27.44 -17.34 -27.97
N ALA A 252 -27.30 -16.45 -28.95
CA ALA A 252 -28.23 -16.32 -30.08
C ALA A 252 -27.41 -15.80 -31.26
N HIS A 253 -27.26 -16.65 -32.28
CA HIS A 253 -26.71 -16.28 -33.57
C HIS A 253 -27.36 -14.98 -34.07
N ARG A 254 -26.57 -13.92 -34.22
CA ARG A 254 -26.89 -12.82 -35.14
C ARG A 254 -25.77 -12.73 -36.16
N ALA A 255 -26.15 -12.92 -37.42
CA ALA A 255 -25.29 -12.72 -38.57
C ALA A 255 -24.75 -11.29 -38.59
N SER A 256 -23.45 -11.15 -38.87
CA SER A 256 -22.77 -9.88 -39.03
C SER A 256 -23.38 -9.07 -40.19
N PRO A 257 -23.64 -7.76 -40.04
CA PRO A 257 -23.86 -6.91 -41.20
C PRO A 257 -22.52 -6.61 -41.87
N ALA A 258 -22.50 -6.72 -43.20
CA ALA A 258 -21.36 -6.45 -44.05
C ALA A 258 -20.81 -5.03 -43.84
N ILE A 259 -19.50 -4.92 -43.66
CA ILE A 259 -18.77 -3.66 -43.64
C ILE A 259 -18.78 -3.07 -45.06
N VAL A 260 -19.55 -2.01 -45.27
CA VAL A 260 -19.42 -1.15 -46.45
C VAL A 260 -18.14 -0.34 -46.28
N ARG A 261 -17.11 -0.67 -47.06
CA ARG A 261 -15.89 0.15 -47.17
C ARG A 261 -16.21 1.42 -47.94
N GLN A 262 -16.10 2.58 -47.31
CA GLN A 262 -16.05 3.86 -48.03
C GLN A 262 -14.66 4.06 -48.66
N PRO A 263 -14.55 4.57 -49.91
CA PRO A 263 -13.27 4.78 -50.56
C PRO A 263 -12.53 6.00 -50.02
N LEU A 264 -11.20 5.84 -49.98
CA LEU A 264 -10.18 6.84 -49.65
C LEU A 264 -10.19 8.01 -50.64
N TRP A 265 -9.95 9.19 -50.09
CA TRP A 265 -9.75 10.48 -50.75
C TRP A 265 -8.78 10.41 -51.94
N THR A 266 -9.25 10.80 -53.12
CA THR A 266 -8.42 11.08 -54.30
C THR A 266 -7.98 12.55 -54.26
N VAL A 267 -6.67 12.76 -54.25
CA VAL A 267 -6.03 14.06 -54.52
C VAL A 267 -6.20 14.36 -56.02
N ALA A 268 -6.70 15.55 -56.37
CA ALA A 268 -6.72 16.04 -57.74
C ALA A 268 -5.67 17.14 -57.93
N PRO A 269 -4.86 17.12 -59.00
CA PRO A 269 -4.03 18.25 -59.38
C PRO A 269 -4.70 19.11 -60.46
N GLN A 270 -4.66 20.43 -60.29
CA GLN A 270 -4.29 21.44 -61.28
C GLN A 270 -4.11 22.79 -60.57
#